data_AF-A0A7Y1XRK0-F1
#
_entry.id   AF-A0A7Y1XRK0-F1
#
_cell.length_a   1.000
_cell.length_b   1.000
_cell.length_c   1.000
_cell.angle_alpha   90.00
_cell.angle_beta   90.00
_cell.angle_gamma   90.00
#
_symmetry.space_group_name_H-M   'P 1'
#
loop_
_entity.id
_entity.type
_entity.pdbx_description
1 polymer ?
#
loop_
_entity_poly.entity_id
_entity_poly.type
_entity_poly.pdbx_seq_one_letter_code
_entity_poly.pdbx_strand_id
1 'polypeptide(L)'
;MSRVGRRMRAHLEETLEAEQDAARATALRKSTFRDRLIEFGDRGRNVAIHTSSDIHAGRIAGVGIDYVVLATGRGQRMLPLHHIVAFEETS
;
A
#
# COMPACT_ATOMS: atom_id res chain seq x y z
N MET A 1 -32.32 -28.60 0.18
CA MET A 1 -31.81 -27.48 1.01
C MET A 1 -32.97 -26.75 1.67
N SER A 2 -32.97 -26.58 2.99
CA SER A 2 -34.07 -25.93 3.72
C SER A 2 -34.05 -24.41 3.53
N ARG A 3 -35.23 -23.77 3.61
CA ARG A 3 -35.38 -22.29 3.54
C ARG A 3 -34.56 -21.58 4.62
N VAL A 4 -34.38 -22.22 5.77
CA VAL A 4 -33.57 -21.76 6.89
C VAL A 4 -32.08 -21.72 6.51
N GLY A 5 -31.56 -22.78 5.88
CA GLY A 5 -30.16 -22.82 5.45
C GLY A 5 -29.79 -21.74 4.43
N ARG A 6 -30.70 -21.39 3.50
CA ARG A 6 -30.48 -20.29 2.57
C ARG A 6 -30.46 -18.93 3.26
N ARG A 7 -31.35 -18.70 4.22
CA ARG A 7 -31.40 -17.44 4.98
C ARG A 7 -30.17 -17.26 5.88
N MET A 8 -29.71 -18.34 6.52
CA MET A 8 -28.49 -18.31 7.32
C MET A 8 -27.26 -18.01 6.44
N ARG A 9 -27.15 -18.63 5.26
CA ARG A 9 -26.05 -18.35 4.34
C ARG A 9 -26.03 -16.89 3.89
N ALA A 10 -27.17 -16.35 3.45
CA ALA A 10 -27.26 -14.97 3.03
C ALA A 10 -26.85 -13.98 4.15
N HIS A 11 -27.25 -14.27 5.39
CA HIS A 11 -26.88 -13.43 6.53
C HIS A 11 -25.38 -13.52 6.88
N LEU A 12 -24.78 -14.71 6.74
CA LEU A 12 -23.34 -14.89 6.93
C LEU A 12 -22.53 -14.20 5.83
N GLU A 13 -23.00 -14.25 4.58
CA GLU A 13 -22.39 -13.53 3.45
C GLU A 13 -22.43 -12.02 3.68
N GLU A 14 -23.59 -11.48 4.05
CA GLU A 14 -23.76 -10.05 4.38
C GLU A 14 -22.86 -9.61 5.55
N THR A 15 -22.76 -10.45 6.59
CA THR A 15 -21.89 -10.17 7.74
C THR A 15 -20.41 -10.17 7.34
N LEU A 16 -19.99 -11.14 6.51
CA LEU A 16 -18.62 -11.24 6.03
C LEU A 16 -18.24 -10.03 5.17
N GLU A 17 -19.14 -9.56 4.30
CA GLU A 17 -18.93 -8.34 3.51
C GLU A 17 -18.74 -7.12 4.42
N ALA A 18 -19.62 -6.94 5.41
CA ALA A 18 -19.51 -5.85 6.38
C ALA A 18 -18.20 -5.91 7.19
N GLU A 19 -17.77 -7.10 7.61
CA GLU A 19 -16.50 -7.29 8.31
C GLU A 19 -15.29 -6.95 7.43
N GLN A 20 -15.30 -7.36 6.16
CA GLN A 20 -14.24 -7.04 5.20
C GLN A 20 -14.13 -5.53 4.95
N ASP A 21 -15.26 -4.84 4.82
CA ASP A 21 -15.30 -3.40 4.66
C ASP A 21 -14.77 -2.68 5.91
N ALA A 22 -15.19 -3.13 7.10
CA ALA A 22 -14.69 -2.60 8.37
C ALA A 22 -13.17 -2.83 8.53
N ALA A 23 -12.68 -4.02 8.14
CA ALA A 23 -11.27 -4.35 8.17
C ALA A 23 -10.47 -3.47 7.19
N ARG A 24 -10.96 -3.29 5.97
CA ARG A 24 -10.33 -2.40 4.97
C ARG A 24 -10.29 -0.95 5.45
N ALA A 25 -11.40 -0.43 5.98
CA ALA A 25 -11.45 0.92 6.53
C ALA A 25 -10.48 1.10 7.69
N THR A 26 -10.35 0.08 8.55
CA THR A 26 -9.39 0.09 9.67
C THR A 26 -7.95 0.03 9.18
N ALA A 27 -7.65 -0.81 8.19
CA ALA A 27 -6.33 -0.90 7.57
C ALA A 27 -5.92 0.44 6.95
N LEU A 28 -6.82 1.10 6.22
CA LEU A 28 -6.57 2.44 5.65
C LEU A 28 -6.28 3.48 6.73
N ARG A 29 -7.02 3.48 7.84
CA ARG A 29 -6.82 4.44 8.94
C ARG A 29 -5.53 4.20 9.73
N LYS A 30 -5.07 2.96 9.79
CA LYS A 30 -3.85 2.57 10.53
C LYS A 30 -2.61 2.48 9.64
N SER A 31 -2.77 2.60 8.32
CA SER A 31 -1.68 2.52 7.37
C SER A 31 -0.63 3.58 7.66
N THR A 32 0.61 3.14 7.79
CA THR A 32 1.75 4.04 7.89
C THR A 32 2.23 4.45 6.50
N PHE A 33 3.10 5.46 6.44
CA PHE A 33 3.79 5.85 5.22
C PHE A 33 4.58 4.68 4.61
N ARG A 34 5.22 3.88 5.48
CA ARG A 34 5.94 2.66 5.10
C ARG A 34 5.03 1.62 4.45
N ASP A 35 3.85 1.38 5.04
CA ASP A 35 2.89 0.41 4.50
C ASP A 35 2.40 0.83 3.10
N ARG A 36 2.22 2.14 2.88
CA ARG A 36 1.89 2.67 1.56
C ARG A 36 3.00 2.45 0.54
N LEU A 37 4.26 2.67 0.91
CA LEU A 37 5.39 2.37 0.01
C LEU A 37 5.47 0.87 -0.34
N ILE A 38 5.17 -0.02 0.61
CA ILE A 38 5.11 -1.47 0.35
C ILE A 38 4.00 -1.79 -0.66
N GLU A 39 2.80 -1.25 -0.45
CA GLU A 39 1.64 -1.42 -1.36
C GLU A 39 1.98 -0.98 -2.80
N PHE A 40 2.70 0.13 -2.96
CA PHE A 40 3.12 0.61 -4.28
C PHE A 40 4.24 -0.24 -4.90
N GLY A 41 5.17 -0.75 -4.09
CA GLY A 41 6.18 -1.70 -4.51
C GLY A 41 5.59 -3.01 -5.04
N ASP A 42 4.61 -3.57 -4.33
CA ASP A 42 3.93 -4.82 -4.71
C ASP A 42 3.17 -4.67 -6.05
N ARG A 43 2.64 -3.47 -6.34
CA ARG A 43 1.98 -3.17 -7.61
C ARG A 43 2.95 -2.94 -8.77
N GLY A 44 4.25 -2.81 -8.49
CA GLY A 44 5.29 -2.57 -9.49
C GLY A 44 5.13 -1.25 -10.27
N ARG A 45 4.47 -0.25 -9.68
CA ARG A 45 4.22 1.06 -10.32
C ARG A 45 5.45 1.97 -10.24
N ASN A 46 5.53 2.91 -11.18
CA ASN A 46 6.47 4.01 -11.08
C ASN A 46 5.94 5.05 -10.10
N VAL A 47 6.85 5.59 -9.30
CA VAL A 47 6.58 6.61 -8.30
C VAL A 47 7.60 7.74 -8.40
N ALA A 48 7.20 8.93 -8.00
CA ALA A 48 8.07 10.04 -7.67
C ALA A 48 8.16 10.15 -6.15
N ILE A 49 9.37 10.06 -5.60
CA ILE A 49 9.64 10.27 -4.17
C ILE A 49 10.23 11.67 -4.00
N HIS A 50 9.59 12.48 -3.17
CA HIS A 50 10.01 13.83 -2.86
C HIS A 50 10.79 13.82 -1.55
N THR A 51 12.03 14.30 -1.61
CA THR A 51 12.85 14.60 -0.43
C THR A 51 12.89 16.12 -0.20
N SER A 52 13.56 16.56 0.85
CA SER A 52 13.74 18.00 1.11
C SER A 52 14.55 18.72 0.03
N SER A 53 15.36 18.00 -0.76
CA SER A 53 16.31 18.59 -1.70
C SER A 53 16.12 18.15 -3.15
N ASP A 54 15.46 17.03 -3.40
CA ASP A 54 15.40 16.42 -4.73
C ASP A 54 14.17 15.53 -4.91
N ILE A 55 13.85 15.22 -6.17
CA ILE A 55 12.79 14.29 -6.58
C ILE A 55 13.44 13.06 -7.21
N HIS A 56 13.04 11.88 -6.75
CA HIS A 56 13.56 10.61 -7.23
C HIS A 56 12.44 9.82 -7.90
N ALA A 57 12.51 9.69 -9.23
CA ALA A 57 11.57 8.90 -10.01
C ALA A 57 12.10 7.48 -10.25
N GLY A 58 11.22 6.49 -10.10
CA GLY A 58 11.55 5.09 -10.34
C GLY A 58 10.50 4.15 -9.77
N ARG A 59 10.83 2.86 -9.68
CA ARG A 59 9.95 1.85 -9.08
C ARG A 59 10.47 1.45 -7.72
N ILE A 60 9.59 1.23 -6.75
CA ILE A 60 9.98 0.72 -5.44
C ILE A 60 10.43 -0.73 -5.61
N ALA A 61 11.70 -1.00 -5.32
CA ALA A 61 12.32 -2.32 -5.39
C ALA A 61 12.36 -3.02 -4.02
N GLY A 62 12.21 -2.27 -2.94
CA GLY A 62 12.15 -2.81 -1.58
C GLY A 62 11.91 -1.74 -0.54
N VAL A 63 11.34 -2.12 0.61
CA VAL A 63 11.09 -1.21 1.73
C VAL A 63 11.64 -1.85 3.00
N GLY A 64 12.65 -1.20 3.58
CA GLY A 64 13.25 -1.56 4.86
C GLY A 64 12.45 -1.04 6.04
N ILE A 65 13.04 -1.10 7.24
CA ILE A 65 12.42 -0.52 8.45
C ILE A 65 12.42 1.01 8.42
N ASP A 66 13.51 1.60 7.91
CA ASP A 66 13.81 3.04 7.94
C ASP A 66 14.31 3.57 6.58
N TYR A 67 14.26 2.76 5.53
CA TYR A 67 14.62 3.14 4.17
C TYR A 67 13.70 2.54 3.10
N VAL A 68 13.76 3.10 1.89
CA VAL A 68 13.19 2.54 0.67
C VAL A 68 14.27 2.42 -0.40
N VAL A 69 14.21 1.37 -1.21
CA VAL A 69 15.06 1.17 -2.37
C VAL A 69 14.25 1.50 -3.62
N LEU A 70 14.71 2.47 -4.39
CA LEU A 70 14.14 2.88 -5.65
C LEU A 70 15.00 2.35 -6.80
N ALA A 71 14.42 1.51 -7.65
CA ALA A 71 15.01 1.12 -8.92
C ALA A 71 14.77 2.22 -9.96
N THR A 72 15.85 2.76 -10.48
CA THR A 72 15.88 3.80 -11.52
C THR A 72 16.53 3.24 -12.79
N GLY A 73 16.44 3.96 -13.90
CA GLY A 73 17.16 3.60 -15.13
C GLY A 73 18.71 3.59 -14.98
N ARG A 74 19.23 4.18 -13.89
CA ARG A 74 20.68 4.25 -13.59
C ARG A 74 21.14 3.26 -12.52
N GLY A 75 20.24 2.37 -12.06
CA GLY A 75 20.51 1.43 -10.97
C GLY A 75 19.60 1.68 -9.77
N GLN A 76 19.99 1.15 -8.62
CA GLN A 76 19.22 1.26 -7.37
C GLN A 76 19.72 2.41 -6.50
N ARG A 77 18.80 3.10 -5.84
CA ARG A 77 19.09 4.14 -4.85
C ARG A 77 18.35 3.83 -3.55
N MET A 78 19.05 3.90 -2.43
CA MET A 78 18.46 3.80 -1.10
C MET A 78 18.16 5.19 -0.55
N LEU A 79 16.95 5.39 -0.04
CA LEU A 79 16.48 6.65 0.51
C LEU A 79 15.98 6.43 1.95
N PRO A 80 16.49 7.18 2.94
CA PRO A 80 15.98 7.08 4.31
C PRO A 80 14.53 7.60 4.38
N LEU A 81 13.64 6.86 5.05
CA LEU A 81 12.22 7.23 5.17
C LEU A 81 12.02 8.58 5.85
N HIS A 82 12.86 8.92 6.83
CA HIS A 82 12.79 10.19 7.56
C HIS A 82 13.17 11.42 6.70
N HIS A 83 13.74 11.22 5.51
CA HIS A 83 14.01 12.29 4.55
C HIS A 83 12.94 12.40 3.46
N ILE A 84 11.99 11.47 3.41
CA ILE A 84 10.91 11.49 2.44
C ILE A 84 9.79 12.36 2.99
N VAL A 85 9.43 13.37 2.20
CA VAL A 85 8.36 14.32 2.54
C VAL A 85 7.04 13.87 1.92
N ALA A 86 7.09 13.31 0.71
CA ALA A 86 5.93 12.81 -0.01
C ALA A 86 6.34 11.75 -1.04
N PHE A 87 5.36 10.99 -1.52
CA PHE A 87 5.51 10.23 -2.76
C PHE A 87 4.18 10.20 -3.52
N GLU A 88 4.25 10.09 -4.84
CA GLU A 88 3.08 9.99 -5.71
C GLU A 88 3.30 8.97 -6.82
N GLU A 89 2.21 8.37 -7.30
CA GLU A 89 2.24 7.52 -8.50
C GLU A 89 2.49 8.39 -9.73
N THR A 90 3.36 7.94 -10.62
CA THR A 90 3.58 8.60 -11.90
C THR A 90 3.08 7.69 -13.03
N SER A 91 2.26 8.27 -13.91
CA SER A 91 1.66 7.64 -15.10
C SER A 91 2.69 7.14 -16.12
#